data_AF-A0A3A4KN21-F1
#
_entry.id   AF-A0A3A4KN21-F1
#
_cell.length_a   1.000
_cell.length_b   1.000
_cell.length_c   1.000
_cell.angle_alpha   90.00
_cell.angle_beta   90.00
_cell.angle_gamma   90.00
#
_symmetry.space_group_name_H-M   'P 1'
#
loop_
_entity.id
_entity.type
_entity.pdbx_description
1 polymer ?
#
loop_
_entity_poly.entity_id
_entity_poly.type
_entity_poly.pdbx_seq_one_letter_code
_entity_poly.pdbx_strand_id
1 'polypeptide(L)'
;MALGLWVESGERTLTIAVRRCSMRVVLFFDGKNFYSGLKDQAPNTIIDFNKMAKWLVQRVEGTHLWGAYYYTGIEPGVTRSEGQNKLAGFLDMLELQPGFFVKRFPRKQHVLLCGNCGAENRLNIEKEIDTTMVADMLRLAAVDAFDTLVLLSGDQDLTPAVDGVRALGKQAYVATWGRAGLSTRLRRTAFDHIDLLEGIPSFTREPLPNGVDSAYPPRPGGYDDMDDDYEDDNPELASGPQAEEIMLEELSKAQQAFGNGYVGMNYFIKRWQSDRMHRDPEVRRLLMEKLIADERVILYEAPDGNKAIRLA
;
A
#
# COMPACT_ATOMS: atom_id res chain seq x y z
N MET A 1 -2.61 5.95 -46.39
CA MET A 1 -1.63 5.94 -47.51
C MET A 1 -1.66 4.56 -48.14
N ALA A 2 -1.84 4.51 -49.46
CA ALA A 2 -2.34 3.37 -50.22
C ALA A 2 -1.43 2.14 -50.23
N LEU A 3 -2.04 0.95 -50.13
CA LEU A 3 -1.41 -0.33 -50.44
C LEU A 3 -1.29 -0.50 -51.96
N GLY A 4 -0.08 -0.73 -52.46
CA GLY A 4 0.15 -1.20 -53.82
C GLY A 4 0.13 -2.72 -53.88
N LEU A 5 -0.76 -3.30 -54.69
CA LEU A 5 -0.79 -4.72 -55.02
C LEU A 5 -0.04 -4.93 -56.34
N TRP A 6 1.13 -5.58 -56.28
CA TRP A 6 1.79 -6.15 -57.46
C TRP A 6 1.41 -7.62 -57.58
N VAL A 7 0.77 -8.01 -58.69
CA VAL A 7 0.46 -9.40 -59.03
C VAL A 7 1.39 -9.84 -60.16
N GLU A 8 2.33 -10.71 -59.80
CA GLU A 8 3.09 -11.58 -60.71
C GLU A 8 2.79 -13.02 -60.29
N SER A 9 2.47 -13.82 -61.30
CA SER A 9 2.05 -15.21 -61.25
C SER A 9 3.19 -16.14 -60.84
N GLY A 10 3.05 -16.76 -59.69
CA GLY A 10 3.88 -17.84 -59.13
C GLY A 10 3.35 -18.14 -57.74
N GLU A 11 3.21 -19.42 -57.37
CA GLU A 11 2.61 -19.90 -56.12
C GLU A 11 2.95 -19.01 -54.91
N ARG A 12 1.99 -18.19 -54.48
CA ARG A 12 2.15 -17.30 -53.32
C ARG A 12 1.63 -18.01 -52.08
N THR A 13 2.54 -18.62 -51.34
CA THR A 13 2.35 -18.82 -49.90
C THR A 13 2.07 -17.44 -49.30
N LEU A 14 0.81 -17.19 -48.91
CA LEU A 14 0.40 -15.99 -48.20
C LEU A 14 1.02 -16.02 -46.80
N THR A 15 2.25 -15.52 -46.67
CA THR A 15 2.83 -15.23 -45.37
C THR A 15 2.14 -13.98 -44.84
N ILE A 16 1.05 -14.16 -44.09
CA ILE A 16 0.45 -13.08 -43.30
C ILE A 16 1.51 -12.68 -42.27
N ALA A 17 2.20 -11.57 -42.52
CA ALA A 17 3.02 -10.93 -41.51
C ALA A 17 2.08 -10.43 -40.40
N VAL A 18 1.87 -11.26 -39.38
CA VAL A 18 1.24 -10.83 -38.14
C VAL A 18 2.13 -9.74 -37.59
N ARG A 19 1.72 -8.48 -37.73
CA ARG A 19 2.28 -7.39 -36.93
C ARG A 19 2.13 -7.84 -35.48
N ARG A 20 3.23 -8.22 -34.82
CA ARG A 20 3.25 -8.27 -33.37
C ARG A 20 2.97 -6.83 -32.95
N CYS A 21 1.72 -6.54 -32.60
CA CYS A 21 1.37 -5.26 -32.01
C CYS A 21 2.20 -5.12 -30.75
N SER A 22 3.07 -4.11 -30.74
CA SER A 22 3.86 -3.78 -29.55
C SER A 22 2.89 -3.39 -28.44
N MET A 23 2.79 -4.22 -27.41
CA MET A 23 1.91 -4.02 -26.27
C MET A 23 2.69 -3.25 -25.20
N ARG A 24 2.31 -1.99 -25.01
CA ARG A 24 2.94 -1.03 -24.10
C ARG A 24 2.36 -1.22 -22.71
N VAL A 25 3.22 -1.54 -21.76
CA VAL A 25 2.86 -1.74 -20.35
C VAL A 25 3.35 -0.57 -19.52
N VAL A 26 2.47 0.00 -18.71
CA VAL A 26 2.82 0.99 -17.69
C VAL A 26 2.72 0.36 -16.31
N LEU A 27 3.65 0.71 -15.42
CA LEU A 27 3.66 0.25 -14.04
C LEU A 27 3.42 1.44 -13.11
N PHE A 28 2.55 1.28 -12.13
CA PHE A 28 2.27 2.27 -11.10
C PHE A 28 2.57 1.66 -9.73
N PHE A 29 3.56 2.20 -9.04
CA PHE A 29 3.96 1.77 -7.70
C PHE A 29 3.41 2.73 -6.67
N ASP A 30 2.62 2.19 -5.75
CA ASP A 30 2.30 2.83 -4.49
C ASP A 30 3.39 2.49 -3.48
N GLY A 31 4.31 3.41 -3.25
CA GLY A 31 5.53 3.12 -2.51
C GLY A 31 5.28 2.62 -1.09
N LYS A 32 4.28 3.18 -0.40
CA LYS A 32 3.94 2.80 0.98
C LYS A 32 3.36 1.39 1.01
N ASN A 33 2.29 1.15 0.24
CA ASN A 33 1.62 -0.16 0.23
C ASN A 33 2.52 -1.27 -0.36
N PHE A 34 3.34 -0.94 -1.36
CA PHE A 34 4.29 -1.88 -1.95
C PHE A 34 5.36 -2.35 -0.97
N TYR A 35 6.01 -1.41 -0.25
CA TYR A 35 7.09 -1.77 0.67
C TYR A 35 6.59 -2.40 1.97
N SER A 36 5.46 -1.92 2.51
CA SER A 36 4.81 -2.56 3.67
C SER A 36 4.50 -4.02 3.37
N GLY A 37 3.87 -4.33 2.24
CA GLY A 37 3.60 -5.72 1.86
C GLY A 37 4.87 -6.57 1.62
N LEU A 38 5.95 -5.97 1.09
CA LEU A 38 7.23 -6.67 0.92
C LEU A 38 7.85 -7.02 2.27
N LYS A 39 7.81 -6.09 3.23
CA LYS A 39 8.32 -6.28 4.58
C LYS A 39 7.56 -7.42 5.28
N ASP A 40 6.24 -7.47 5.15
CA ASP A 40 5.42 -8.48 5.81
C ASP A 40 5.62 -9.88 5.23
N GLN A 41 5.68 -10.00 3.90
CA GLN A 41 5.67 -11.30 3.23
C GLN A 41 7.06 -11.83 2.87
N ALA A 42 8.02 -10.95 2.65
CA ALA A 42 9.37 -11.30 2.21
C ALA A 42 10.42 -10.39 2.86
N PRO A 43 10.53 -10.38 4.21
CA PRO A 43 11.36 -9.46 4.98
C PRO A 43 12.86 -9.61 4.76
N ASN A 44 13.36 -10.56 3.98
CA ASN A 44 14.79 -10.72 3.67
C ASN A 44 15.12 -10.47 2.19
N THR A 45 14.14 -10.02 1.43
CA THR A 45 14.26 -9.87 -0.03
C THR A 45 14.79 -8.51 -0.44
N ILE A 46 15.81 -8.50 -1.30
CA ILE A 46 16.27 -7.31 -2.02
C ILE A 46 15.81 -7.40 -3.48
N ILE A 47 15.00 -6.44 -3.89
CA ILE A 47 14.41 -6.40 -5.23
C ILE A 47 15.33 -5.67 -6.21
N ASP A 48 15.56 -6.27 -7.37
CA ASP A 48 16.05 -5.58 -8.55
C ASP A 48 14.88 -5.04 -9.36
N PHE A 49 14.63 -3.72 -9.27
CA PHE A 49 13.46 -3.09 -9.90
C PHE A 49 13.44 -3.23 -11.42
N ASN A 50 14.60 -3.25 -12.09
CA ASN A 50 14.65 -3.46 -13.53
C ASN A 50 14.25 -4.89 -13.91
N LYS A 51 14.74 -5.89 -13.17
CA LYS A 51 14.33 -7.29 -13.39
C LYS A 51 12.84 -7.47 -13.08
N MET A 52 12.36 -6.87 -12.00
CA MET A 52 10.95 -6.92 -11.63
C MET A 52 10.06 -6.28 -12.70
N ALA A 53 10.42 -5.10 -13.21
CA ALA A 53 9.67 -4.45 -14.28
C ALA A 53 9.64 -5.30 -15.55
N LYS A 54 10.77 -5.90 -15.95
CA LYS A 54 10.82 -6.83 -17.09
C LYS A 54 9.94 -8.06 -16.87
N TRP A 55 10.00 -8.64 -15.67
CA TRP A 55 9.18 -9.79 -15.29
C TRP A 55 7.69 -9.46 -15.34
N LEU A 56 7.28 -8.31 -14.79
CA LEU A 56 5.88 -7.85 -14.82
C LEU A 56 5.38 -7.63 -16.24
N VAL A 57 6.18 -6.98 -17.09
CA VAL A 57 5.84 -6.78 -18.52
C VAL A 57 5.60 -8.12 -19.20
N GLN A 58 6.48 -9.11 -18.98
CA GLN A 58 6.32 -10.45 -19.53
C GLN A 58 5.10 -11.19 -18.96
N ARG A 59 4.82 -11.03 -17.66
CA ARG A 59 3.72 -11.70 -16.95
C ARG A 59 2.34 -11.28 -17.47
N VAL A 60 2.23 -10.08 -18.03
CA VAL A 60 1.02 -9.55 -18.68
C VAL A 60 1.09 -9.63 -20.20
N GLU A 61 2.00 -10.44 -20.76
CA GLU A 61 2.20 -10.65 -22.20
C GLU A 61 2.58 -9.37 -22.97
N GLY A 62 3.08 -8.37 -22.26
CA GLY A 62 3.56 -7.11 -22.82
C GLY A 62 4.90 -7.26 -23.55
N THR A 63 5.17 -6.34 -24.47
CA THR A 63 6.42 -6.34 -25.24
C THR A 63 7.34 -5.17 -24.89
N HIS A 64 6.81 -4.10 -24.30
CA HIS A 64 7.57 -2.89 -24.02
C HIS A 64 7.11 -2.22 -22.73
N LEU A 65 8.07 -1.84 -21.88
CA LEU A 65 7.81 -0.97 -20.73
C LEU A 65 7.69 0.48 -21.21
N TRP A 66 6.49 1.04 -21.15
CA TRP A 66 6.24 2.46 -21.42
C TRP A 66 6.84 3.36 -20.33
N GLY A 67 6.66 2.97 -19.08
CA GLY A 67 7.18 3.68 -17.93
C GLY A 67 6.75 3.03 -16.61
N ALA A 68 7.57 3.22 -15.58
CA ALA A 68 7.33 2.79 -14.22
C ALA A 68 7.28 4.03 -13.31
N TYR A 69 6.08 4.39 -12.87
CA TYR A 69 5.85 5.56 -12.03
C TYR A 69 5.78 5.14 -10.57
N TYR A 70 6.63 5.72 -9.73
CA TYR A 70 6.74 5.39 -8.32
C TYR A 70 6.29 6.55 -7.45
N TYR A 71 5.20 6.38 -6.71
CA TYR A 71 4.57 7.43 -5.92
C TYR A 71 4.90 7.23 -4.44
N THR A 72 5.41 8.28 -3.79
CA THR A 72 5.75 8.20 -2.37
C THR A 72 5.75 9.55 -1.66
N GLY A 73 5.46 9.51 -0.36
CA GLY A 73 5.58 10.64 0.53
C GLY A 73 7.01 10.80 1.02
N ILE A 74 7.50 12.04 1.01
CA ILE A 74 8.77 12.42 1.62
C ILE A 74 8.49 13.48 2.69
N GLU A 75 9.24 13.45 3.78
CA GLU A 75 9.10 14.47 4.80
C GLU A 75 9.81 15.77 4.41
N PRO A 76 9.17 16.93 4.62
CA PRO A 76 9.82 18.21 4.50
C PRO A 76 10.67 18.47 5.75
N GLY A 77 12.00 18.55 5.59
CA GLY A 77 12.90 18.85 6.72
C GLY A 77 14.36 19.01 6.31
N VAL A 78 15.10 19.81 7.08
CA VAL A 78 16.55 20.02 6.89
C VAL A 78 17.35 18.90 7.57
N THR A 79 16.86 18.39 8.70
CA THR A 79 17.44 17.26 9.43
C THR A 79 16.76 15.98 8.97
N ARG A 80 17.52 15.06 8.37
CA ARG A 80 17.02 13.76 7.96
C ARG A 80 17.46 12.66 8.92
N SER A 81 16.54 11.80 9.33
CA SER A 81 16.88 10.57 10.05
C SER A 81 17.72 9.63 9.16
N GLU A 82 18.34 8.61 9.75
CA GLU A 82 19.12 7.63 8.99
C GLU A 82 18.25 6.91 7.94
N GLY A 83 17.04 6.46 8.29
CA GLY A 83 16.15 5.81 7.33
C GLY A 83 15.55 6.76 6.30
N GLN A 84 15.40 8.06 6.60
CA GLN A 84 15.06 9.06 5.59
C GLN A 84 16.19 9.26 4.57
N ASN A 85 17.45 9.22 5.00
CA ASN A 85 18.60 9.26 4.09
C ASN A 85 18.68 8.00 3.23
N LYS A 86 18.40 6.82 3.80
CA LYS A 86 18.30 5.55 3.05
C LYS A 86 17.19 5.59 2.00
N LEU A 87 16.01 6.08 2.38
CA LEU A 87 14.89 6.28 1.45
C LEU A 87 15.25 7.28 0.35
N ALA A 88 15.82 8.44 0.69
CA ALA A 88 16.22 9.44 -0.30
C ALA A 88 17.22 8.86 -1.31
N GLY A 89 18.27 8.19 -0.84
CA GLY A 89 19.21 7.52 -1.72
C GLY A 89 18.55 6.47 -2.60
N PHE A 90 17.58 5.71 -2.06
CA PHE A 90 16.85 4.69 -2.80
C PHE A 90 16.04 5.32 -3.94
N LEU A 91 15.32 6.40 -3.65
CA LEU A 91 14.55 7.12 -4.65
C LEU A 91 15.46 7.74 -5.72
N ASP A 92 16.59 8.31 -5.33
CA ASP A 92 17.59 8.87 -6.26
C ASP A 92 18.13 7.78 -7.19
N MET A 93 18.50 6.63 -6.64
CA MET A 93 18.94 5.49 -7.43
C MET A 93 17.84 5.01 -8.38
N LEU A 94 16.58 4.96 -7.93
CA LEU A 94 15.46 4.47 -8.71
C LEU A 94 15.17 5.40 -9.90
N GLU A 95 15.27 6.72 -9.71
CA GLU A 95 15.15 7.71 -10.79
C GLU A 95 16.25 7.59 -11.85
N LEU A 96 17.44 7.08 -11.49
CA LEU A 96 18.51 6.82 -12.44
C LEU A 96 18.27 5.56 -13.29
N GLN A 97 17.29 4.71 -12.93
CA GLN A 97 16.98 3.52 -13.70
C GLN A 97 16.19 3.88 -14.97
N PRO A 98 16.57 3.35 -16.15
CA PRO A 98 15.85 3.63 -17.39
C PRO A 98 14.36 3.25 -17.32
N GLY A 99 13.49 4.21 -17.61
CA GLY A 99 12.04 4.00 -17.61
C GLY A 99 11.37 4.15 -16.24
N PHE A 100 12.11 4.49 -15.19
CA PHE A 100 11.55 4.79 -13.87
C PHE A 100 11.38 6.30 -13.66
N PHE A 101 10.25 6.68 -13.07
CA PHE A 101 9.89 8.06 -12.77
C PHE A 101 9.35 8.13 -11.35
N VAL A 102 10.12 8.72 -10.43
CA VAL A 102 9.67 8.85 -9.04
C VAL A 102 8.92 10.18 -8.85
N LYS A 103 7.80 10.10 -8.14
CA LYS A 103 6.92 11.20 -7.76
C LYS A 103 6.97 11.35 -6.23
N ARG A 104 7.68 12.35 -5.78
CA ARG A 104 7.91 12.64 -4.36
C ARG A 104 6.94 13.73 -3.91
N PHE A 105 6.14 13.46 -2.89
CA PHE A 105 5.17 14.42 -2.36
C PHE A 105 5.54 14.80 -0.93
N PRO A 106 5.58 16.10 -0.59
CA PRO A 106 5.83 16.51 0.79
C PRO A 106 4.66 16.07 1.67
N ARG A 107 4.95 15.30 2.72
CA ARG A 107 3.98 14.98 3.76
C ARG A 107 3.67 16.24 4.57
N LYS A 108 2.39 16.59 4.67
CA LYS A 108 1.93 17.69 5.54
C LYS A 108 1.56 17.12 6.89
N GLN A 109 2.32 17.49 7.93
CA GLN A 109 1.92 17.23 9.31
C GLN A 109 1.03 18.38 9.78
N HIS A 110 -0.20 18.07 10.17
CA HIS A 110 -1.09 18.99 10.87
C HIS A 110 -1.02 18.71 12.36
N VAL A 111 -0.53 19.66 13.15
CA VAL A 111 -0.64 19.59 14.60
C VAL A 111 -2.00 20.18 14.99
N LEU A 112 -2.83 19.38 15.64
CA LEU A 112 -4.16 19.74 16.09
C LEU A 112 -4.19 19.69 17.62
N LEU A 113 -4.33 20.86 18.23
CA LEU A 113 -4.44 20.96 19.69
C LEU A 113 -5.83 20.51 20.13
N CYS A 114 -5.88 19.59 21.08
CA CYS A 114 -7.13 19.21 21.73
C CYS A 114 -7.66 20.41 22.53
N GLY A 115 -8.85 20.91 22.19
CA GLY A 115 -9.46 22.04 22.89
C GLY A 115 -9.79 21.79 24.37
N ASN A 116 -9.80 20.52 24.81
CA ASN A 116 -10.15 20.15 26.19
C ASN A 116 -8.93 19.93 27.11
N CYS A 117 -7.86 19.32 26.61
CA CYS A 117 -6.67 19.02 27.41
C CYS A 117 -5.39 19.71 26.92
N GLY A 118 -5.44 20.44 25.81
CA GLY A 118 -4.27 21.09 25.21
C GLY A 118 -3.27 20.14 24.55
N ALA A 119 -3.55 18.83 24.51
CA ALA A 119 -2.65 17.85 23.90
C ALA A 119 -2.48 18.10 22.40
N GLU A 120 -1.24 18.03 21.92
CA GLU A 120 -0.90 18.09 20.50
C GLU A 120 -1.19 16.76 19.81
N ASN A 121 -2.13 16.73 18.87
CA ASN A 121 -2.36 15.58 18.01
C ASN A 121 -1.73 15.83 16.65
N ARG A 122 -0.76 15.01 16.25
CA ARG A 122 -0.13 15.12 14.94
C ARG A 122 -0.90 14.26 13.94
N LEU A 123 -1.45 14.90 12.91
CA LEU A 123 -2.18 14.30 11.81
C LEU A 123 -1.34 14.38 10.55
N ASN A 124 -0.84 13.25 10.07
CA ASN A 124 -0.20 13.17 8.77
C ASN A 124 -1.29 13.18 7.68
N ILE A 125 -1.36 14.24 6.87
CA ILE A 125 -2.29 14.32 5.74
C ILE A 125 -1.55 13.86 4.48
N GLU A 126 -1.71 12.59 4.13
CA GLU A 126 -1.17 11.97 2.89
C GLU A 126 -2.15 12.04 1.70
N LYS A 127 -3.04 13.04 1.63
CA LYS A 127 -4.16 13.03 0.65
C LYS A 127 -3.77 13.28 -0.81
N GLU A 128 -2.59 13.81 -1.08
CA GLU A 128 -2.21 14.25 -2.43
C GLU A 128 -1.62 13.14 -3.30
N ILE A 129 -1.09 12.06 -2.70
CA ILE A 129 -0.39 10.98 -3.43
C ILE A 129 -1.39 10.17 -4.25
N ASP A 130 -2.40 9.60 -3.58
CA ASP A 130 -3.39 8.72 -4.23
C ASP A 130 -4.18 9.45 -5.30
N THR A 131 -4.59 10.69 -5.00
CA THR A 131 -5.33 11.53 -5.95
C THR A 131 -4.51 11.86 -7.19
N THR A 132 -3.20 12.16 -7.03
CA THR A 132 -2.32 12.41 -8.18
C THR A 132 -2.06 11.14 -8.98
N MET A 133 -1.85 10.01 -8.32
CA MET A 133 -1.66 8.72 -8.98
C MET A 133 -2.89 8.33 -9.81
N VAL A 134 -4.08 8.43 -9.23
CA VAL A 134 -5.38 8.21 -9.93
C VAL A 134 -5.49 9.11 -11.17
N ALA A 135 -5.17 10.40 -11.03
CA ALA A 135 -5.24 11.35 -12.14
C ALA A 135 -4.25 11.00 -13.27
N ASP A 136 -3.01 10.61 -12.94
CA ASP A 136 -2.02 10.21 -13.93
C ASP A 136 -2.40 8.91 -14.65
N MET A 137 -2.94 7.92 -13.94
CA MET A 137 -3.44 6.67 -14.53
C MET A 137 -4.50 6.96 -15.61
N LEU A 138 -5.50 7.77 -15.26
CA LEU A 138 -6.60 8.12 -16.16
C LEU A 138 -6.12 9.01 -17.31
N ARG A 139 -5.26 9.99 -17.04
CA ARG A 139 -4.70 10.89 -18.06
C ARG A 139 -3.90 10.11 -19.10
N LEU A 140 -3.01 9.22 -18.66
CA LEU A 140 -2.19 8.40 -19.56
C LEU A 140 -3.04 7.39 -20.34
N ALA A 141 -4.08 6.82 -19.73
CA ALA A 141 -5.03 5.96 -20.44
C ALA A 141 -5.80 6.74 -21.52
N ALA A 142 -6.28 7.95 -21.20
CA ALA A 142 -7.10 8.77 -22.08
C ALA A 142 -6.35 9.25 -23.33
N VAL A 143 -5.04 9.50 -23.22
CA VAL A 143 -4.18 9.87 -24.35
C VAL A 143 -3.58 8.67 -25.09
N ASP A 144 -4.07 7.46 -24.82
CA ASP A 144 -3.58 6.21 -25.43
C ASP A 144 -2.07 5.98 -25.23
N ALA A 145 -1.51 6.35 -24.08
CA ALA A 145 -0.07 6.22 -23.84
C ALA A 145 0.39 4.75 -23.71
N PHE A 146 -0.47 3.90 -23.17
CA PHE A 146 -0.22 2.48 -22.91
C PHE A 146 -1.41 1.62 -23.30
N ASP A 147 -1.21 0.31 -23.37
CA ASP A 147 -2.24 -0.68 -23.68
C ASP A 147 -2.63 -1.49 -22.44
N THR A 148 -1.69 -1.66 -21.51
CA THR A 148 -1.90 -2.35 -20.22
C THR A 148 -1.27 -1.60 -19.06
N LEU A 149 -1.99 -1.57 -17.96
CA LEU A 149 -1.55 -1.03 -16.68
C LEU A 149 -1.33 -2.17 -15.69
N VAL A 150 -0.26 -2.08 -14.90
CA VAL A 150 -0.08 -2.90 -13.69
C VAL A 150 0.03 -1.96 -12.49
N LEU A 151 -0.95 -2.05 -11.58
CA LEU A 151 -0.96 -1.32 -10.33
C LEU A 151 -0.34 -2.19 -9.23
N LEU A 152 0.76 -1.73 -8.65
CA LEU A 152 1.41 -2.38 -7.51
C LEU A 152 0.91 -1.76 -6.20
N SER A 153 -0.33 -2.10 -5.84
CA SER A 153 -0.98 -1.69 -4.58
C SER A 153 -2.15 -2.62 -4.26
N GLY A 154 -2.43 -2.82 -2.97
CA GLY A 154 -3.63 -3.54 -2.49
C GLY A 154 -4.80 -2.62 -2.14
N ASP A 155 -4.60 -1.29 -2.19
CA ASP A 155 -5.50 -0.30 -1.62
C ASP A 155 -6.84 -0.21 -2.38
N GLN A 156 -7.93 -0.32 -1.63
CA GLN A 156 -9.28 -0.20 -2.18
C GLN A 156 -9.55 1.20 -2.76
N ASP A 157 -8.91 2.25 -2.25
CA ASP A 157 -9.17 3.63 -2.68
C ASP A 157 -8.75 3.88 -4.13
N LEU A 158 -7.91 3.01 -4.70
CA LEU A 158 -7.48 3.04 -6.10
C LEU A 158 -8.43 2.29 -7.05
N THR A 159 -9.46 1.62 -6.52
CA THR A 159 -10.46 0.91 -7.33
C THR A 159 -11.09 1.79 -8.42
N PRO A 160 -11.51 3.05 -8.15
CA PRO A 160 -12.08 3.91 -9.19
C PRO A 160 -11.11 4.20 -10.34
N ALA A 161 -9.80 4.26 -10.08
CA ALA A 161 -8.81 4.44 -11.13
C ALA A 161 -8.71 3.21 -12.02
N VAL A 162 -8.66 2.01 -11.44
CA VAL A 162 -8.64 0.75 -12.21
C VAL A 162 -9.90 0.61 -13.06
N ASP A 163 -11.06 0.94 -12.49
CA ASP A 163 -12.34 0.92 -13.22
C ASP A 163 -12.34 1.92 -14.39
N GLY A 164 -11.90 3.16 -14.15
CA GLY A 164 -11.82 4.19 -15.19
C GLY A 164 -10.83 3.85 -16.31
N VAL A 165 -9.67 3.27 -15.98
CA VAL A 165 -8.69 2.78 -16.97
C VAL A 165 -9.29 1.68 -17.85
N ARG A 166 -10.06 0.76 -17.25
CA ARG A 166 -10.79 -0.27 -18.02
C ARG A 166 -11.91 0.29 -18.87
N ALA A 167 -12.65 1.29 -18.37
CA ALA A 167 -13.67 1.99 -19.14
C ALA A 167 -13.09 2.70 -20.38
N LEU A 168 -11.82 3.11 -20.32
CA LEU A 168 -11.06 3.66 -21.46
C LEU A 168 -10.49 2.58 -22.41
N GLY A 169 -10.88 1.31 -22.25
CA GLY A 169 -10.50 0.21 -23.13
C GLY A 169 -9.11 -0.37 -22.86
N LYS A 170 -8.51 -0.08 -21.70
CA LYS A 170 -7.20 -0.62 -21.31
C LYS A 170 -7.35 -1.85 -20.42
N GLN A 171 -6.39 -2.77 -20.48
CA GLN A 171 -6.30 -3.83 -19.47
C GLN A 171 -5.61 -3.28 -18.22
N ALA A 172 -6.12 -3.63 -17.04
CA ALA A 172 -5.57 -3.20 -15.78
C ALA A 172 -5.39 -4.39 -14.84
N TYR A 173 -4.15 -4.72 -14.55
CA TYR A 173 -3.75 -5.75 -13.60
C TYR A 173 -3.43 -5.10 -12.25
N VAL A 174 -3.60 -5.87 -11.19
CA VAL A 174 -3.18 -5.47 -9.85
C VAL A 174 -2.15 -6.48 -9.36
N ALA A 175 -1.05 -6.00 -8.80
CA ALA A 175 0.02 -6.83 -8.27
C ALA A 175 0.24 -6.53 -6.79
N THR A 176 0.28 -7.56 -5.96
CA THR A 176 0.48 -7.46 -4.51
C THR A 176 1.40 -8.58 -4.02
N TRP A 177 1.96 -8.42 -2.82
CA TRP A 177 2.70 -9.48 -2.14
C TRP A 177 1.70 -10.44 -1.48
N GLY A 178 1.47 -11.61 -2.09
CA GLY A 178 0.43 -12.51 -1.63
C GLY A 178 -0.98 -11.95 -1.86
N ARG A 179 -1.95 -12.60 -1.22
CA ARG A 179 -3.37 -12.17 -1.22
C ARG A 179 -3.75 -11.33 0.00
N ALA A 180 -2.87 -11.25 1.00
CA ALA A 180 -3.05 -10.39 2.16
C ALA A 180 -2.93 -8.93 1.71
N GLY A 181 -3.86 -8.07 2.16
CA GLY A 181 -3.89 -6.66 1.79
C GLY A 181 -4.58 -6.33 0.45
N LEU A 182 -4.91 -7.30 -0.40
CA LEU A 182 -5.69 -7.06 -1.61
C LEU A 182 -7.19 -6.97 -1.30
N SER A 183 -7.79 -5.79 -1.48
CA SER A 183 -9.23 -5.65 -1.28
C SER A 183 -10.05 -6.47 -2.29
N THR A 184 -11.14 -7.08 -1.81
CA THR A 184 -12.04 -7.89 -2.66
C THR A 184 -12.63 -7.06 -3.79
N ARG A 185 -12.91 -5.78 -3.53
CA ARG A 185 -13.45 -4.85 -4.52
C ARG A 185 -12.43 -4.58 -5.62
N LEU A 186 -11.20 -4.21 -5.27
CA LEU A 186 -10.13 -3.97 -6.23
C LEU A 186 -9.87 -5.21 -7.10
N ARG A 187 -9.82 -6.39 -6.49
CA ARG A 187 -9.64 -7.67 -7.21
C ARG A 187 -10.73 -7.95 -8.23
N ARG A 188 -11.99 -7.66 -7.91
CA ARG A 188 -13.13 -7.86 -8.83
C ARG A 188 -13.13 -6.84 -9.98
N THR A 189 -12.54 -5.67 -9.75
CA THR A 189 -12.45 -4.61 -10.76
C THR A 189 -11.26 -4.80 -11.69
N ALA A 190 -10.15 -5.36 -11.23
CA ALA A 190 -8.99 -5.67 -12.06
C ALA A 190 -9.30 -6.73 -13.13
N PHE A 191 -8.53 -6.73 -14.21
CA PHE A 191 -8.55 -7.78 -15.23
C PHE A 191 -8.06 -9.11 -14.65
N ASP A 192 -6.91 -9.06 -13.96
CA ASP A 192 -6.38 -10.19 -13.20
C ASP A 192 -5.47 -9.68 -12.05
N HIS A 193 -5.16 -10.58 -11.13
CA HIS A 193 -4.25 -10.36 -10.01
C HIS A 193 -2.93 -11.10 -10.21
N ILE A 194 -1.81 -10.41 -9.97
CA ILE A 194 -0.46 -10.98 -9.99
C ILE A 194 0.06 -11.07 -8.56
N ASP A 195 0.38 -12.27 -8.12
CA ASP A 195 1.11 -12.46 -6.87
C ASP A 195 2.61 -12.26 -7.10
N LEU A 196 3.15 -11.20 -6.52
CA LEU A 196 4.57 -10.86 -6.64
C LEU A 196 5.48 -11.91 -5.98
N LEU A 197 4.98 -12.71 -5.04
CA LEU A 197 5.76 -13.77 -4.40
C LEU A 197 6.21 -14.83 -5.40
N GLU A 198 5.41 -15.11 -6.43
CA GLU A 198 5.74 -16.05 -7.51
C GLU A 198 6.96 -15.59 -8.32
N GLY A 199 7.16 -14.28 -8.41
CA GLY A 199 8.23 -13.67 -9.19
C GLY A 199 9.55 -13.47 -8.44
N ILE A 200 9.57 -13.67 -7.10
CA ILE A 200 10.76 -13.48 -6.26
C ILE A 200 12.02 -14.09 -6.92
N PRO A 201 12.04 -15.38 -7.30
CA PRO A 201 13.24 -15.98 -7.90
C PRO A 201 13.74 -15.29 -9.19
N SER A 202 12.89 -14.55 -9.89
CA SER A 202 13.20 -13.88 -11.16
C SER A 202 13.75 -12.46 -11.00
N PHE A 203 13.47 -11.81 -9.86
CA PHE A 203 13.82 -10.40 -9.66
C PHE A 203 14.48 -10.09 -8.33
N THR A 204 14.80 -11.10 -7.52
CA THR A 204 15.69 -10.90 -6.37
C THR A 204 17.15 -10.87 -6.75
N ARG A 205 17.95 -10.15 -5.97
CA ARG A 205 19.40 -10.24 -6.02
C ARG A 205 19.89 -11.37 -5.13
N GLU A 206 20.88 -12.12 -5.60
CA GLU A 206 21.67 -12.94 -4.70
C GLU A 206 22.51 -12.01 -3.80
N PRO A 207 22.63 -12.29 -2.50
CA PRO A 207 23.58 -11.59 -1.65
C PRO A 207 24.98 -11.75 -2.24
N LEU A 208 25.67 -10.65 -2.55
CA LEU A 208 27.06 -10.72 -3.00
C LEU A 208 27.93 -11.36 -1.89
N PRO A 209 28.87 -12.26 -2.22
CA PRO A 209 29.64 -13.02 -1.22
C PRO A 209 30.44 -12.18 -0.21
N ASN A 210 30.65 -10.89 -0.47
CA ASN A 210 31.57 -10.04 0.27
C ASN A 210 30.91 -8.86 1.02
N GLY A 211 29.58 -8.82 1.16
CA GLY A 211 28.91 -7.84 2.04
C GLY A 211 29.10 -6.36 1.68
N VAL A 212 29.56 -6.06 0.45
CA VAL A 212 29.77 -4.69 -0.02
C VAL A 212 28.52 -4.21 -0.79
N ASP A 213 27.44 -3.92 -0.07
CA ASP A 213 26.26 -3.21 -0.60
C ASP A 213 26.60 -1.71 -0.81
N SER A 214 27.52 -1.39 -1.72
CA SER A 214 27.95 0.00 -1.95
C SER A 214 27.21 0.70 -3.09
N ALA A 215 26.52 -0.03 -3.97
CA ALA A 215 25.89 0.53 -5.17
C ALA A 215 24.37 0.73 -5.07
N TYR A 216 23.75 0.20 -4.02
CA TYR A 216 22.32 0.36 -3.74
C TYR A 216 22.16 0.72 -2.26
N PRO A 217 21.40 1.76 -1.95
CA PRO A 217 21.15 2.13 -0.56
C PRO A 217 20.38 1.00 0.12
N PRO A 218 20.69 0.72 1.40
CA PRO A 218 19.93 -0.23 2.18
C PRO A 218 18.46 0.18 2.21
N ARG A 219 17.60 -0.79 2.53
CA ARG A 219 16.13 -0.67 2.50
C ARG A 219 15.66 0.69 2.98
N PRO A 220 14.66 1.30 2.30
CA PRO A 220 14.07 2.53 2.79
C PRO A 220 13.42 2.29 4.16
N GLY A 221 14.14 2.63 5.24
CA GLY A 221 13.59 2.67 6.60
C GLY A 221 12.54 3.77 6.76
N GLY A 222 12.56 4.78 5.89
CA GLY A 222 11.65 5.92 5.95
C GLY A 222 10.16 5.65 5.64
N TYR A 223 9.75 4.42 5.31
CA TYR A 223 8.32 4.08 5.33
C TYR A 223 7.84 3.73 6.73
N ASP A 224 8.72 3.16 7.56
CA ASP A 224 8.42 2.69 8.92
C ASP A 224 8.77 3.75 9.97
N ASP A 225 9.87 4.50 9.79
CA ASP A 225 10.45 5.40 10.81
C ASP A 225 9.56 6.56 11.31
N MET A 226 8.29 6.72 10.89
CA MET A 226 7.42 7.77 11.46
C MET A 226 5.94 7.39 11.65
N ASP A 227 5.56 6.13 11.45
CA ASP A 227 4.46 5.55 12.23
C ASP A 227 5.01 4.70 13.41
N ASP A 228 6.30 4.32 13.36
CA ASP A 228 7.02 3.50 14.36
C ASP A 228 8.14 4.25 15.13
N ASP A 229 8.17 5.59 15.16
CA ASP A 229 9.11 6.35 16.03
C ASP A 229 8.56 6.48 17.47
N TYR A 230 8.02 5.39 18.01
CA TYR A 230 8.04 5.15 19.44
C TYR A 230 8.96 3.96 19.65
N GLU A 231 10.12 4.22 20.24
CA GLU A 231 10.99 3.19 20.79
C GLU A 231 10.13 2.10 21.44
N ASP A 232 10.34 0.86 21.03
CA ASP A 232 9.86 -0.36 21.69
C ASP A 232 10.56 -0.46 23.06
N ASP A 233 10.16 0.44 23.96
CA ASP A 233 10.71 0.54 25.30
C ASP A 233 9.92 -0.32 26.31
N ASN A 234 8.90 -1.07 25.86
CA ASN A 234 8.30 -2.06 26.74
C ASN A 234 7.55 -3.21 26.04
N PRO A 235 8.23 -4.33 25.70
CA PRO A 235 7.59 -5.55 25.23
C PRO A 235 6.63 -6.21 26.26
N GLU A 236 6.52 -5.71 27.51
CA GLU A 236 5.53 -6.21 28.48
C GLU A 236 4.08 -5.75 28.21
N LEU A 237 3.86 -4.78 27.31
CA LEU A 237 2.51 -4.30 26.96
C LEU A 237 1.76 -5.18 25.94
N ALA A 238 2.42 -6.21 25.39
CA ALA A 238 1.87 -7.04 24.31
C ALA A 238 0.76 -8.01 24.76
N SER A 239 0.68 -8.36 26.05
CA SER A 239 -0.42 -9.15 26.62
C SER A 239 -0.17 -9.38 28.11
N GLY A 240 -0.86 -8.63 28.96
CA GLY A 240 -0.70 -8.72 30.41
C GLY A 240 -1.83 -8.01 31.17
N PRO A 241 -1.94 -8.24 32.49
CA PRO A 241 -3.01 -7.68 33.32
C PRO A 241 -3.08 -6.14 33.28
N GLN A 242 -1.95 -5.47 33.01
CA GLN A 242 -1.90 -4.02 32.85
C GLN A 242 -2.62 -3.51 31.60
N ALA A 243 -2.52 -4.24 30.47
CA ALA A 243 -3.20 -3.87 29.22
C ALA A 243 -4.72 -4.04 29.34
N GLU A 244 -5.17 -5.06 30.08
CA GLU A 244 -6.58 -5.27 30.42
C GLU A 244 -7.12 -4.13 31.28
N GLU A 245 -6.38 -3.70 32.29
CA GLU A 245 -6.77 -2.61 33.18
C GLU A 245 -6.87 -1.27 32.44
N ILE A 246 -5.91 -0.99 31.55
CA ILE A 246 -5.98 0.17 30.66
C ILE A 246 -7.24 0.11 29.76
N MET A 247 -7.54 -1.05 29.18
CA MET A 247 -8.74 -1.23 28.36
C MET A 247 -10.04 -0.93 29.12
N LEU A 248 -10.12 -1.32 30.40
CA LEU A 248 -11.29 -1.04 31.25
C LEU A 248 -11.39 0.45 31.62
N GLU A 249 -10.26 1.08 31.97
CA GLU A 249 -10.22 2.52 32.24
C GLU A 249 -10.67 3.34 31.02
N GLU A 250 -10.21 2.96 29.83
CA GLU A 250 -10.57 3.63 28.58
C GLU A 250 -12.01 3.34 28.17
N LEU A 251 -12.54 2.14 28.46
CA LEU A 251 -13.96 1.84 28.30
C LEU A 251 -14.84 2.67 29.24
N SER A 252 -14.40 2.88 30.49
CA SER A 252 -15.06 3.78 31.44
C SER A 252 -15.13 5.21 30.90
N LYS A 253 -14.02 5.74 30.37
CA LYS A 253 -13.97 7.07 29.75
C LYS A 253 -14.87 7.15 28.52
N ALA A 254 -14.90 6.12 27.69
CA ALA A 254 -15.80 6.05 26.55
C ALA A 254 -17.25 6.12 27.03
N GLN A 255 -17.66 5.31 28.00
CA GLN A 255 -19.02 5.34 28.53
C GLN A 255 -19.38 6.71 29.11
N GLN A 256 -18.46 7.38 29.82
CA GLN A 256 -18.68 8.74 30.32
C GLN A 256 -18.85 9.76 29.17
N ALA A 257 -18.04 9.65 28.12
CA ALA A 257 -18.10 10.55 26.96
C ALA A 257 -19.41 10.40 26.16
N PHE A 258 -19.96 9.18 26.10
CA PHE A 258 -21.25 8.92 25.44
C PHE A 258 -22.47 9.18 26.35
N GLY A 259 -22.27 9.46 27.64
CA GLY A 259 -23.33 9.84 28.57
C GLY A 259 -24.45 8.79 28.66
N ASN A 260 -25.65 9.16 28.21
CA ASN A 260 -26.83 8.26 28.17
C ASN A 260 -26.85 7.33 26.93
N GLY A 261 -25.85 7.43 26.06
CA GLY A 261 -25.69 6.56 24.90
C GLY A 261 -25.05 5.21 25.24
N TYR A 262 -24.71 4.46 24.21
CA TYR A 262 -24.01 3.18 24.32
C TYR A 262 -22.66 3.25 23.59
N VAL A 263 -21.70 2.42 24.01
CA VAL A 263 -20.41 2.29 23.32
C VAL A 263 -20.47 1.07 22.41
N GLY A 264 -20.42 1.28 21.09
CA GLY A 264 -20.39 0.18 20.14
C GLY A 264 -19.07 -0.59 20.18
N MET A 265 -19.11 -1.92 20.15
CA MET A 265 -17.91 -2.78 20.23
C MET A 265 -16.90 -2.46 19.11
N ASN A 266 -17.38 -2.37 17.87
CA ASN A 266 -16.54 -2.04 16.71
C ASN A 266 -16.01 -0.61 16.77
N TYR A 267 -16.79 0.31 17.33
CA TYR A 267 -16.36 1.69 17.52
C TYR A 267 -15.22 1.75 18.53
N PHE A 268 -15.36 1.09 19.67
CA PHE A 268 -14.34 1.09 20.71
C PHE A 268 -13.02 0.47 20.22
N ILE A 269 -13.09 -0.68 19.53
CA ILE A 269 -11.90 -1.36 19.01
C ILE A 269 -11.20 -0.51 17.93
N LYS A 270 -11.96 0.03 16.95
CA LYS A 270 -11.37 0.61 15.73
C LYS A 270 -11.25 2.14 15.73
N ARG A 271 -11.98 2.84 16.60
CA ARG A 271 -12.14 4.31 16.51
C ARG A 271 -11.93 5.04 17.84
N TRP A 272 -12.03 4.36 18.99
CA TRP A 272 -11.63 4.97 20.26
C TRP A 272 -10.11 5.12 20.30
N GLN A 273 -9.63 6.35 20.40
CA GLN A 273 -8.21 6.68 20.39
C GLN A 273 -7.77 7.07 21.80
N SER A 274 -6.76 6.36 22.30
CA SER A 274 -6.07 6.67 23.55
C SER A 274 -4.62 6.23 23.40
N ASP A 275 -3.69 7.08 23.82
CA ASP A 275 -2.25 6.82 23.77
C ASP A 275 -1.82 5.66 24.67
N ARG A 276 -2.72 5.25 25.58
CA ARG A 276 -2.49 4.13 26.51
C ARG A 276 -2.95 2.79 25.95
N MET A 277 -3.84 2.78 24.95
CA MET A 277 -4.34 1.53 24.36
C MET A 277 -3.45 1.06 23.22
N HIS A 278 -3.25 -0.26 23.14
CA HIS A 278 -2.52 -0.92 22.04
C HIS A 278 -3.03 -0.47 20.67
N ARG A 279 -2.18 -0.09 19.70
CA ARG A 279 -2.65 0.52 18.44
C ARG A 279 -3.28 -0.46 17.45
N ASP A 280 -2.88 -1.74 17.49
CA ASP A 280 -3.46 -2.79 16.64
C ASP A 280 -4.92 -3.14 17.02
N PRO A 281 -5.90 -2.96 16.10
CA PRO A 281 -7.29 -3.35 16.30
C PRO A 281 -7.50 -4.85 16.57
N GLU A 282 -6.64 -5.73 16.05
CA GLU A 282 -6.74 -7.18 16.28
C GLU A 282 -6.34 -7.53 17.72
N VAL A 283 -5.26 -6.93 18.24
CA VAL A 283 -4.86 -7.09 19.65
C VAL A 283 -5.93 -6.53 20.59
N ARG A 284 -6.51 -5.36 20.27
CA ARG A 284 -7.65 -4.81 21.02
C ARG A 284 -8.85 -5.74 21.01
N ARG A 285 -9.12 -6.41 19.89
CA ARG A 285 -10.21 -7.39 19.78
C ARG A 285 -9.95 -8.59 20.70
N LEU A 286 -8.75 -9.15 20.68
CA LEU A 286 -8.38 -10.28 21.52
C LEU A 286 -8.46 -9.94 23.02
N LEU A 287 -7.97 -8.76 23.42
CA LEU A 287 -8.10 -8.27 24.80
C LEU A 287 -9.57 -8.06 25.20
N MET A 288 -10.40 -7.54 24.29
CA MET A 288 -11.83 -7.34 24.55
C MET A 288 -12.57 -8.67 24.69
N GLU A 289 -12.27 -9.64 23.83
CA GLU A 289 -12.83 -10.98 23.91
C GLU A 289 -12.47 -11.68 25.22
N LYS A 290 -11.22 -11.49 25.68
CA LYS A 290 -10.77 -11.98 26.98
C LYS A 290 -11.54 -11.32 28.14
N LEU A 291 -11.67 -9.98 28.13
CA LEU A 291 -12.41 -9.26 29.17
C LEU A 291 -13.91 -9.64 29.22
N ILE A 292 -14.49 -10.01 28.08
CA ILE A 292 -15.86 -10.55 28.02
C ILE A 292 -15.91 -11.97 28.59
N ALA A 293 -14.94 -12.82 28.26
CA ALA A 293 -14.85 -14.18 28.79
C ALA A 293 -14.64 -14.21 30.31
N ASP A 294 -13.88 -13.24 30.83
CA ASP A 294 -13.62 -13.05 32.27
C ASP A 294 -14.77 -12.29 32.98
N GLU A 295 -15.89 -12.03 32.29
CA GLU A 295 -17.08 -11.32 32.81
C GLU A 295 -16.79 -9.89 33.35
N ARG A 296 -15.69 -9.27 32.94
CA ARG A 296 -15.32 -7.88 33.30
C ARG A 296 -15.98 -6.84 32.39
N VAL A 297 -16.41 -7.25 31.19
CA VAL A 297 -17.12 -6.44 30.20
C VAL A 297 -18.36 -7.19 29.72
N ILE A 298 -19.51 -6.51 29.71
CA ILE A 298 -20.78 -7.05 29.21
C ILE A 298 -20.96 -6.63 27.75
N LEU A 299 -21.11 -7.62 26.87
CA LEU A 299 -21.58 -7.45 25.50
C LEU A 299 -23.11 -7.56 25.46
N TYR A 300 -23.80 -6.56 24.92
CA TYR A 300 -25.26 -6.54 24.80
C TYR A 300 -25.69 -5.94 23.46
N GLU A 301 -26.98 -6.11 23.14
CA GLU A 301 -27.58 -5.54 21.93
C GLU A 301 -28.18 -4.17 22.25
N ALA A 302 -27.73 -3.14 21.53
CA ALA A 302 -28.23 -1.77 21.67
C ALA A 302 -29.63 -1.62 21.01
N PRO A 303 -30.39 -0.55 21.33
CA PRO A 303 -31.73 -0.32 20.78
C PRO A 303 -31.82 -0.25 19.25
N ASP A 304 -30.69 -0.02 18.58
CA ASP A 304 -30.57 0.04 17.13
C ASP A 304 -30.04 -1.26 16.48
N GLY A 305 -29.95 -2.35 17.26
CA GLY A 305 -29.50 -3.67 16.82
C GLY A 305 -27.97 -3.82 16.72
N ASN A 306 -27.20 -2.80 17.12
CA ASN A 306 -25.75 -2.88 17.13
C ASN A 306 -25.22 -3.57 18.39
N LYS A 307 -24.07 -4.26 18.27
CA LYS A 307 -23.36 -4.82 19.41
C LYS A 307 -22.68 -3.72 20.22
N ALA A 308 -23.10 -3.57 21.47
CA ALA A 308 -22.59 -2.60 22.43
C ALA A 308 -21.89 -3.27 23.61
N ILE A 309 -20.96 -2.54 24.21
CA ILE A 309 -20.16 -2.98 25.34
C ILE A 309 -20.30 -2.00 26.50
N ARG A 310 -20.22 -2.53 27.71
CA ARG A 310 -20.13 -1.75 28.96
C ARG A 310 -19.34 -2.52 29.99
N LEU A 311 -18.74 -1.81 30.94
CA LEU A 311 -18.19 -2.45 32.14
C LEU A 311 -19.27 -3.26 32.86
N ALA A 312 -18.87 -4.42 33.40
CA ALA A 312 -19.75 -5.30 34.15
C ALA A 312 -20.22 -4.68 35.49
#